data_AF-A0A5P2DHZ4-F1
#
_entry.id   AF-A0A5P2DHZ4-F1
#
_cell.length_a   1.000
_cell.length_b   1.000
_cell.length_c   1.000
_cell.angle_alpha   90.00
_cell.angle_beta   90.00
_cell.angle_gamma   90.00
#
_symmetry.space_group_name_H-M   'P 1'
#
loop_
_entity.id
_entity.type
_entity.pdbx_description
1 polymer ?
#
loop_
_entity_poly.entity_id
_entity_poly.type
_entity_poly.pdbx_seq_one_letter_code
_entity_poly.pdbx_strand_id
1 'polypeptide(L)'
;MLQLVLALSVSVVTAAVYGPIGLRWRRRTLVRREILRRLAALRLEPYHAALLRGEATGTAAAELVLAGSLRIDGEGAVFLTEEGRDPGRTPAHPLPAALLEAVRRHDPEPVSIGWIDRCDEEYTARRSAYGSERESLLPELPRMPDGQENRLLACCGCVGIVLAMFFWTIAGVLLFAERPHGMREWACAAVAALGLVTLAFAEKAARTVRARTACEDPLGDLVRAAPHPAFTALDEQQRLHVRRSMADCYRWRGADRVVVRGDDEDDDEWLDDKVWWEDAYEYRVADEDEPGPGPRQDPKGPSSG
;
A
#
# COMPACT_ATOMS: atom_id res chain seq x y z
N MET A 1 -3.53 -12.71 54.64
CA MET A 1 -4.72 -12.41 53.79
C MET A 1 -4.39 -11.46 52.64
N LEU A 2 -3.66 -10.38 52.89
CA LEU A 2 -3.30 -9.38 51.88
C LEU A 2 -2.57 -9.97 50.65
N GLN A 3 -1.64 -10.89 50.86
CA GLN A 3 -0.89 -11.52 49.76
C GLN A 3 -1.75 -12.37 48.81
N LEU A 4 -2.82 -12.98 49.32
CA LEU A 4 -3.76 -13.74 48.50
C LEU A 4 -4.62 -12.80 47.65
N VAL A 5 -5.07 -11.68 48.22
CA VAL A 5 -5.79 -10.61 47.49
C VAL A 5 -4.90 -10.03 46.39
N LEU A 6 -3.62 -9.80 46.69
CA LEU A 6 -2.64 -9.31 45.74
C LEU A 6 -2.39 -10.30 44.59
N ALA A 7 -2.22 -11.59 44.89
CA ALA A 7 -2.03 -12.60 43.86
C ALA A 7 -3.25 -12.72 42.92
N LEU A 8 -4.47 -12.64 43.47
CA LEU A 8 -5.70 -12.64 42.69
C LEU A 8 -5.85 -11.38 41.83
N SER A 9 -5.60 -10.20 42.40
CA SER A 9 -5.72 -8.94 41.68
C SER A 9 -4.71 -8.85 40.53
N VAL A 10 -3.45 -9.21 40.76
CA VAL A 10 -2.42 -9.25 39.73
C VAL A 10 -2.78 -10.25 38.63
N SER A 11 -3.33 -11.42 39.00
CA SER A 11 -3.76 -12.43 38.02
C SER A 11 -4.90 -11.94 37.14
N VAL A 12 -5.91 -11.25 37.72
CA VAL A 12 -7.03 -10.65 36.97
C VAL A 12 -6.54 -9.56 36.02
N VAL A 13 -5.67 -8.66 36.49
CA VAL A 13 -5.09 -7.59 35.66
C VAL A 13 -4.26 -8.19 34.51
N THR A 14 -3.45 -9.20 34.80
CA THR A 14 -2.65 -9.91 33.78
C THR A 14 -3.55 -10.54 32.72
N ALA A 15 -4.63 -11.23 33.13
CA ALA A 15 -5.59 -11.80 32.20
C ALA A 15 -6.31 -10.73 31.36
N ALA A 16 -6.68 -9.59 31.96
CA ALA A 16 -7.33 -8.47 31.29
C ALA A 16 -6.41 -7.80 30.24
N VAL A 17 -5.09 -7.78 30.47
CA VAL A 17 -4.11 -7.23 29.53
C VAL A 17 -3.79 -8.23 28.41
N TYR A 18 -3.47 -9.48 28.76
CA TYR A 18 -3.02 -10.48 27.80
C TYR A 18 -4.16 -11.14 27.00
N GLY A 19 -5.37 -11.22 27.57
CA GLY A 19 -6.55 -11.77 26.89
C GLY A 19 -6.85 -11.07 25.56
N PRO A 20 -7.02 -9.74 25.53
CA PRO A 20 -7.21 -8.98 24.29
C PRO A 20 -6.04 -9.10 23.30
N ILE A 21 -4.79 -9.16 23.79
CA ILE A 21 -3.60 -9.36 22.93
C ILE A 21 -3.68 -10.72 22.23
N GLY A 22 -3.94 -11.79 22.99
CA GLY A 22 -4.09 -13.14 22.47
C GLY A 22 -5.30 -13.29 21.52
N LEU A 23 -6.42 -12.65 21.84
CA LEU A 23 -7.62 -12.67 21.00
C LEU A 23 -7.36 -11.95 19.67
N ARG A 24 -6.72 -10.77 19.70
CA ARG A 24 -6.31 -10.04 18.47
C ARG A 24 -5.34 -10.86 17.64
N TRP A 25 -4.36 -11.50 18.27
CA TRP A 25 -3.43 -12.40 17.58
C TRP A 25 -4.15 -13.56 16.89
N ARG A 26 -5.08 -14.23 17.60
CA ARG A 26 -5.88 -15.32 17.03
C ARG A 26 -6.71 -14.84 15.85
N ARG A 27 -7.42 -13.72 15.98
CA ARG A 27 -8.22 -13.13 14.88
C ARG A 27 -7.35 -12.82 13.67
N ARG A 28 -6.22 -12.12 13.86
CA ARG A 28 -5.27 -11.80 12.78
C ARG A 28 -4.70 -13.05 12.10
N THR A 29 -4.39 -14.09 12.88
CA THR A 29 -3.88 -15.35 12.34
C THR A 29 -4.93 -16.09 11.51
N LEU A 30 -6.19 -16.08 11.96
CA LEU A 30 -7.30 -16.69 11.23
C LEU A 30 -7.58 -15.94 9.91
N VAL A 31 -7.67 -14.62 9.96
CA VAL A 31 -7.84 -13.77 8.76
C VAL A 31 -6.69 -14.01 7.78
N ARG A 32 -5.44 -14.03 8.27
CA ARG A 32 -4.27 -14.31 7.43
C ARG A 32 -4.33 -15.69 6.76
N ARG A 33 -4.70 -16.74 7.51
CA ARG A 33 -4.85 -18.09 6.94
C ARG A 33 -5.91 -18.13 5.86
N GLU A 34 -7.00 -17.38 6.04
CA GLU A 34 -8.06 -17.30 5.06
C GLU A 34 -7.62 -16.52 3.81
N ILE A 35 -6.93 -15.38 3.96
CA ILE A 35 -6.33 -14.62 2.85
C ILE A 35 -5.38 -15.52 2.05
N LEU A 36 -4.44 -16.19 2.72
CA LEU A 36 -3.48 -17.07 2.05
C LEU A 36 -4.16 -18.26 1.37
N ARG A 37 -5.25 -18.80 1.94
CA ARG A 37 -6.03 -19.85 1.32
C ARG A 37 -6.73 -19.37 0.05
N ARG A 38 -7.35 -18.18 0.08
CA ARG A 38 -8.00 -17.56 -1.09
C ARG A 38 -6.99 -17.26 -2.19
N LEU A 39 -5.82 -16.74 -1.83
CA LEU A 39 -4.73 -16.46 -2.78
C LEU A 39 -4.09 -17.74 -3.33
N ALA A 40 -3.96 -18.81 -2.54
CA ALA A 40 -3.42 -20.09 -3.03
C ALA A 40 -4.30 -20.76 -4.10
N ALA A 41 -5.60 -20.47 -4.10
CA ALA A 41 -6.52 -20.94 -5.15
C ALA A 41 -6.55 -20.01 -6.38
N LEU A 42 -6.00 -18.80 -6.27
CA LEU A 42 -6.01 -17.81 -7.34
C LEU A 42 -4.98 -18.18 -8.40
N ARG A 43 -5.45 -18.44 -9.62
CA ARG A 43 -4.59 -18.54 -10.80
C ARG A 43 -4.57 -17.20 -11.50
N LEU A 44 -3.53 -16.42 -11.24
CA LEU A 44 -3.36 -15.11 -11.84
C LEU A 44 -2.83 -15.26 -13.26
N GLU A 45 -3.60 -14.77 -14.23
CA GLU A 45 -3.14 -14.65 -15.61
C GLU A 45 -1.97 -13.66 -15.69
N PRO A 46 -0.95 -13.88 -16.54
CA PRO A 46 0.21 -13.00 -16.62
C PRO A 46 -0.13 -11.52 -16.85
N TYR A 47 -1.10 -11.22 -17.71
CA TYR A 47 -1.54 -9.85 -17.97
C TYR A 47 -2.28 -9.23 -16.78
N HIS A 48 -3.05 -10.02 -16.04
CA HIS A 48 -3.68 -9.56 -14.79
C HIS A 48 -2.60 -9.23 -13.74
N ALA A 49 -1.56 -10.06 -13.62
CA ALA A 49 -0.41 -9.77 -12.76
C ALA A 49 0.35 -8.51 -13.18
N ALA A 50 0.53 -8.29 -14.49
CA ALA A 50 1.16 -7.09 -15.01
C ALA A 50 0.31 -5.84 -14.75
N LEU A 51 -1.02 -5.94 -14.86
CA LEU A 51 -1.95 -4.85 -14.56
C LEU A 51 -1.86 -4.42 -13.10
N LEU A 52 -1.86 -5.37 -12.16
CA LEU A 52 -1.71 -5.09 -10.72
C LEU A 52 -0.35 -4.44 -10.36
N ARG A 53 0.68 -4.58 -11.22
CA ARG A 53 1.99 -3.91 -11.07
C ARG A 53 2.08 -2.56 -11.77
N GLY A 54 1.06 -2.17 -12.54
CA GLY A 54 1.18 -1.02 -13.45
C GLY A 54 2.12 -1.26 -14.65
N GLU A 55 2.42 -2.51 -14.97
CA GLU A 55 3.36 -2.90 -16.04
C GLU A 55 2.65 -3.47 -17.30
N ALA A 56 1.32 -3.47 -17.33
CA ALA A 56 0.53 -4.10 -18.40
C ALA A 56 0.87 -3.57 -19.80
N THR A 57 1.03 -2.25 -19.94
CA THR A 57 1.29 -1.58 -21.22
C THR A 57 2.68 -1.91 -21.76
N GLY A 58 3.72 -1.80 -20.92
CA GLY A 58 5.08 -2.19 -21.32
C GLY A 58 5.20 -3.67 -21.64
N THR A 59 4.41 -4.50 -20.96
CA THR A 59 4.30 -5.93 -21.23
C THR A 59 3.62 -6.23 -22.58
N ALA A 60 2.53 -5.53 -22.89
CA ALA A 60 1.86 -5.62 -24.18
C ALA A 60 2.78 -5.18 -25.31
N ALA A 61 3.55 -4.10 -25.11
CA ALA A 61 4.57 -3.65 -26.05
C ALA A 61 5.65 -4.73 -26.26
N ALA A 62 6.09 -5.40 -25.19
CA ALA A 62 7.05 -6.50 -25.30
C ALA A 62 6.54 -7.67 -26.15
N GLU A 63 5.27 -8.05 -25.99
CA GLU A 63 4.64 -9.09 -26.83
C GLU A 63 4.61 -8.68 -28.31
N LEU A 64 4.26 -7.43 -28.59
CA LEU A 64 4.22 -6.91 -29.96
C LEU A 64 5.61 -6.79 -30.61
N VAL A 65 6.65 -6.48 -29.83
CA VAL A 65 8.06 -6.49 -30.30
C VAL A 65 8.50 -7.92 -30.60
N LEU A 66 8.20 -8.88 -29.72
CA LEU A 66 8.53 -10.30 -29.94
C LEU A 66 7.78 -10.88 -31.15
N ALA A 67 6.53 -10.47 -31.35
CA ALA A 67 5.72 -10.84 -32.50
C ALA A 67 6.13 -10.13 -33.80
N GLY A 68 7.15 -9.28 -33.78
CA GLY A 68 7.64 -8.57 -34.96
C GLY A 68 6.68 -7.49 -35.49
N SER A 69 5.62 -7.15 -34.76
CA SER A 69 4.61 -6.15 -35.16
C SER A 69 5.07 -4.71 -34.89
N LEU A 70 5.91 -4.51 -33.87
CA LEU A 70 6.48 -3.21 -33.52
C LEU A 70 8.01 -3.25 -33.56
N ARG A 71 8.60 -2.11 -33.95
CA ARG A 71 10.01 -1.82 -33.76
C ARG A 71 10.15 -0.56 -32.92
N ILE A 72 10.94 -0.65 -31.84
CA ILE A 72 11.27 0.50 -31.00
C ILE A 72 12.75 0.83 -31.22
N ASP A 73 13.04 2.07 -31.58
CA ASP A 73 14.41 2.52 -31.77
C ASP A 73 15.11 2.88 -30.45
N GLY A 74 16.36 3.31 -30.55
CA GLY A 74 17.15 3.71 -29.39
C GLY A 74 16.64 4.98 -28.71
N GLU A 75 15.81 5.79 -29.35
CA GLU A 75 15.23 7.02 -28.76
C GLU A 75 13.89 6.77 -28.09
N GLY A 76 13.35 5.54 -28.20
CA GLY A 76 12.05 5.17 -27.66
C GLY A 76 10.88 5.46 -28.61
N ALA A 77 11.15 5.82 -29.87
CA ALA A 77 10.12 5.97 -30.89
C ALA A 77 9.66 4.59 -31.38
N VAL A 78 8.34 4.41 -31.46
CA VAL A 78 7.67 3.20 -31.89
C VAL A 78 7.27 3.35 -33.36
N PHE A 79 7.59 2.32 -34.14
CA PHE A 79 7.22 2.22 -35.55
C PHE A 79 6.52 0.90 -35.82
N LEU A 80 5.48 0.93 -36.66
CA LEU A 80 4.89 -0.30 -37.20
C LEU A 80 5.81 -0.95 -38.22
N THR A 81 5.95 -2.27 -38.13
CA THR A 81 6.49 -3.10 -39.21
C THR A 81 5.41 -3.36 -40.27
N GLU A 82 5.75 -4.03 -41.36
CA GLU A 82 4.76 -4.48 -42.34
C GLU A 82 3.71 -5.40 -41.71
N GLU A 83 4.14 -6.31 -40.83
CA GLU A 83 3.25 -7.22 -40.10
C GLU A 83 2.33 -6.45 -39.13
N GLY A 84 2.86 -5.41 -38.47
CA GLY A 84 2.08 -4.55 -37.59
C GLY A 84 1.02 -3.73 -38.33
N ARG A 85 1.21 -3.41 -39.61
CA ARG A 85 0.21 -2.71 -40.43
C ARG A 85 -0.91 -3.61 -40.95
N ASP A 86 -0.69 -4.93 -41.01
CA ASP A 86 -1.69 -5.87 -41.53
C ASP A 86 -2.89 -6.02 -40.58
N PRO A 87 -4.11 -5.56 -40.95
CA PRO A 87 -5.29 -5.66 -40.11
C PRO A 87 -5.71 -7.11 -39.82
N GLY A 88 -5.27 -8.09 -40.62
CA GLY A 88 -5.51 -9.52 -40.38
C GLY A 88 -4.61 -10.12 -39.29
N ARG A 89 -3.56 -9.41 -38.87
CA ARG A 89 -2.60 -9.85 -37.83
C ARG A 89 -2.79 -9.04 -36.55
N THR A 90 -3.88 -9.32 -35.85
CA THR A 90 -4.15 -8.75 -34.53
C THR A 90 -3.89 -9.81 -33.44
N PRO A 91 -3.19 -9.46 -32.35
CA PRO A 91 -3.01 -10.36 -31.21
C PRO A 91 -4.34 -10.86 -30.64
N ALA A 92 -4.34 -12.10 -30.11
CA ALA A 92 -5.54 -12.67 -29.50
C ALA A 92 -5.89 -12.02 -28.15
N HIS A 93 -4.89 -11.56 -27.39
CA HIS A 93 -5.12 -10.94 -26.08
C HIS A 93 -5.57 -9.47 -26.24
N PRO A 94 -6.59 -9.00 -25.49
CA PRO A 94 -7.18 -7.67 -25.68
C PRO A 94 -6.21 -6.50 -25.46
N LEU A 95 -5.26 -6.63 -24.52
CA LEU A 95 -4.28 -5.56 -24.22
C LEU A 95 -3.28 -5.29 -25.37
N PRO A 96 -2.51 -6.27 -25.89
CA PRO A 96 -1.65 -6.04 -27.04
C PRO A 96 -2.44 -5.73 -28.31
N ALA A 97 -3.66 -6.26 -28.48
CA ALA A 97 -4.55 -5.85 -29.58
C ALA A 97 -4.91 -4.36 -29.51
N ALA A 98 -5.35 -3.88 -28.33
CA ALA A 98 -5.68 -2.47 -28.13
C ALA A 98 -4.46 -1.56 -28.31
N LEU A 99 -3.28 -1.96 -27.86
CA LEU A 99 -2.05 -1.20 -28.04
C LEU A 99 -1.65 -1.12 -29.52
N LEU A 100 -1.75 -2.23 -30.26
CA LEU A 100 -1.45 -2.25 -31.69
C LEU A 100 -2.41 -1.35 -32.48
N GLU A 101 -3.70 -1.36 -32.16
CA GLU A 101 -4.67 -0.45 -32.75
C GLU A 101 -4.39 1.02 -32.43
N ALA A 102 -3.95 1.32 -31.21
CA ALA A 102 -3.50 2.66 -30.85
C ALA A 102 -2.33 3.12 -31.72
N VAL A 103 -1.29 2.30 -31.86
CA VAL A 103 -0.16 2.64 -32.73
C VAL A 103 -0.59 2.81 -34.19
N ARG A 104 -1.52 1.98 -34.70
CA ARG A 104 -2.09 2.10 -36.06
C ARG A 104 -2.81 3.41 -36.32
N ARG A 105 -3.49 3.98 -35.32
CA ARG A 105 -4.15 5.29 -35.48
C ARG A 105 -3.16 6.42 -35.71
N HIS A 106 -1.94 6.28 -35.22
CA HIS A 106 -0.92 7.33 -35.27
C HIS A 106 0.16 7.09 -36.36
N ASP A 107 0.12 5.96 -37.07
CA ASP A 107 0.99 5.69 -38.25
C ASP A 107 0.64 6.70 -39.38
N PRO A 108 1.63 7.28 -40.09
CA PRO A 108 3.06 6.93 -40.11
C PRO A 108 3.93 7.65 -39.08
N GLU A 109 3.38 8.52 -38.23
CA GLU A 109 4.17 9.34 -37.33
C GLU A 109 4.64 8.55 -36.10
N PRO A 110 5.89 8.74 -35.64
CA PRO A 110 6.41 8.02 -34.48
C PRO A 110 5.68 8.43 -33.19
N VAL A 111 5.28 7.41 -32.42
CA VAL A 111 4.67 7.55 -31.09
C VAL A 111 5.52 6.87 -30.03
N SER A 112 5.38 7.28 -28.79
CA SER A 112 5.96 6.58 -27.63
C SER A 112 4.87 5.77 -26.93
N ILE A 113 5.22 4.62 -26.35
CA ILE A 113 4.26 3.81 -25.60
C ILE A 113 3.75 4.58 -24.37
N GLY A 114 4.60 5.36 -23.71
CA GLY A 114 4.21 6.19 -22.57
C GLY A 114 3.20 7.28 -22.92
N TRP A 115 3.31 7.88 -24.12
CA TRP A 115 2.29 8.82 -24.60
C TRP A 115 0.95 8.11 -24.87
N ILE A 116 0.97 6.93 -25.51
CA ILE A 116 -0.27 6.15 -25.73
C ILE A 116 -0.93 5.78 -24.40
N ASP A 117 -0.15 5.32 -23.41
CA ASP A 117 -0.68 4.90 -22.10
C ASP A 117 -1.41 6.03 -21.35
N ARG A 118 -0.98 7.27 -21.57
CA ARG A 118 -1.47 8.45 -20.87
C ARG A 118 -2.52 9.23 -21.64
N CYS A 119 -2.38 9.33 -22.96
CA CYS A 119 -3.12 10.27 -23.79
C CYS A 119 -4.09 9.61 -24.76
N ASP A 120 -3.90 8.32 -25.12
CA ASP A 120 -4.84 7.65 -26.01
C ASP A 120 -6.06 7.17 -25.21
N GLU A 121 -7.18 7.89 -25.38
CA GLU A 121 -8.42 7.65 -24.64
C GLU A 121 -9.01 6.27 -24.91
N GLU A 122 -8.96 5.80 -26.15
CA GLU A 122 -9.54 4.50 -26.54
C GLU A 122 -8.70 3.34 -25.99
N TYR A 123 -7.37 3.44 -26.02
CA TYR A 123 -6.48 2.49 -25.38
C TYR A 123 -6.73 2.44 -23.87
N THR A 124 -6.82 3.61 -23.23
CA THR A 124 -7.07 3.73 -21.79
C THR A 124 -8.41 3.12 -21.40
N ALA A 125 -9.47 3.35 -22.18
CA ALA A 125 -10.79 2.79 -21.96
C ALA A 125 -10.79 1.25 -22.08
N ARG A 126 -10.07 0.69 -23.05
CA ARG A 126 -9.96 -0.78 -23.20
C ARG A 126 -9.11 -1.41 -22.10
N ARG A 127 -8.02 -0.75 -21.70
CA ARG A 127 -7.18 -1.17 -20.57
C ARG A 127 -7.97 -1.16 -19.27
N SER A 128 -8.76 -0.13 -19.01
CA SER A 128 -9.60 -0.03 -17.82
C SER A 128 -10.73 -1.06 -17.84
N ALA A 129 -11.39 -1.28 -18.97
CA ALA A 129 -12.43 -2.30 -19.11
C ALA A 129 -11.88 -3.72 -18.81
N TYR A 130 -10.72 -4.06 -19.36
CA TYR A 130 -10.03 -5.31 -19.02
C TYR A 130 -9.69 -5.36 -17.53
N GLY A 131 -9.18 -4.25 -16.97
CA GLY A 131 -8.86 -4.15 -15.55
C GLY A 131 -10.06 -4.43 -14.65
N SER A 132 -11.19 -3.77 -14.89
CA SER A 132 -12.42 -3.96 -14.12
C SER A 132 -12.99 -5.38 -14.25
N GLU A 133 -12.92 -5.98 -15.45
CA GLU A 133 -13.31 -7.38 -15.64
C GLU A 133 -12.44 -8.31 -14.79
N ARG A 134 -11.11 -8.10 -14.78
CA ARG A 134 -10.18 -8.94 -14.02
C ARG A 134 -10.24 -8.71 -12.52
N GLU A 135 -10.47 -7.48 -12.08
CA GLU A 135 -10.66 -7.16 -10.68
C GLU A 135 -11.93 -7.83 -10.12
N SER A 136 -13.00 -7.95 -10.92
CA SER A 136 -14.21 -8.68 -10.52
C SER A 136 -14.00 -10.17 -10.25
N LEU A 137 -12.89 -10.74 -10.76
CA LEU A 137 -12.50 -12.14 -10.53
C LEU A 137 -11.64 -12.31 -9.27
N LEU A 138 -11.15 -11.22 -8.67
CA LEU A 138 -10.37 -11.30 -7.45
C LEU A 138 -11.27 -11.69 -6.28
N PRO A 139 -10.83 -12.61 -5.40
CA PRO A 139 -11.58 -12.95 -4.22
C PRO A 139 -11.65 -11.73 -3.31
N GLU A 140 -12.82 -11.43 -2.77
CA GLU A 140 -12.97 -10.40 -1.75
C GLU A 140 -12.04 -10.74 -0.57
N LEU A 141 -11.02 -9.92 -0.33
CA LEU A 141 -10.07 -10.15 0.75
C LEU A 141 -10.63 -9.57 2.05
N PRO A 142 -10.73 -10.36 3.13
CA PRO A 142 -11.19 -9.84 4.40
C PRO A 142 -10.25 -8.74 4.88
N ARG A 143 -10.80 -7.56 5.18
CA ARG A 143 -10.02 -6.42 5.68
C ARG A 143 -9.32 -6.80 6.97
N MET A 144 -8.03 -6.48 7.05
CA MET A 144 -7.28 -6.66 8.28
C MET A 144 -7.89 -5.74 9.35
N PRO A 145 -8.12 -6.21 10.59
CA PRO A 145 -8.57 -5.33 11.66
C PRO A 145 -7.43 -4.36 12.01
N ASP A 146 -7.46 -3.22 11.34
CA ASP A 146 -6.59 -2.09 11.57
C ASP A 146 -7.19 -1.27 12.69
N GLY A 147 -6.62 -1.42 13.88
CA GLY A 147 -7.08 -0.71 15.08
C GLY A 147 -6.81 0.80 15.05
N GLN A 148 -6.56 1.37 13.88
CA GLN A 148 -6.16 2.77 13.67
C GLN A 148 -7.36 3.73 13.57
N GLU A 149 -8.52 3.27 13.12
CA GLU A 149 -9.66 4.17 12.84
C GLU A 149 -10.47 4.61 14.08
N ASN A 150 -10.22 4.02 15.25
CA ASN A 150 -11.04 4.28 16.44
C ASN A 150 -10.29 5.10 17.49
N ARG A 151 -10.36 6.43 17.39
CA ARG A 151 -9.83 7.39 18.38
C ARG A 151 -10.31 7.09 19.82
N LEU A 152 -11.53 6.58 19.99
CA LEU A 152 -12.06 6.15 21.29
C LEU A 152 -11.29 4.96 21.89
N LEU A 153 -10.88 4.00 21.05
CA LEU A 153 -10.06 2.86 21.47
C LEU A 153 -8.63 3.29 21.83
N ALA A 154 -8.11 4.33 21.17
CA ALA A 154 -6.82 4.93 21.53
C ALA A 154 -6.90 5.63 22.91
N CYS A 155 -7.95 6.42 23.16
CA CYS A 155 -8.18 7.09 24.44
C CYS A 155 -8.40 6.09 25.60
N CYS A 156 -9.23 5.06 25.40
CA CYS A 156 -9.38 3.96 26.37
C CYS A 156 -8.08 3.18 26.59
N GLY A 157 -7.21 3.08 25.57
CA GLY A 157 -5.87 2.52 25.69
C GLY A 157 -4.99 3.33 26.65
N CYS A 158 -4.97 4.66 26.52
CA CYS A 158 -4.21 5.54 27.42
C CYS A 158 -4.66 5.42 28.88
N VAL A 159 -5.98 5.43 29.12
CA VAL A 159 -6.54 5.25 30.48
C VAL A 159 -6.17 3.87 31.02
N GLY A 160 -6.22 2.82 30.20
CA GLY A 160 -5.80 1.47 30.58
C GLY A 160 -4.32 1.38 30.95
N ILE A 161 -3.44 2.10 30.23
CA ILE A 161 -2.01 2.17 30.54
C ILE A 161 -1.79 2.87 31.89
N VAL A 162 -2.42 4.03 32.12
CA VAL A 162 -2.32 4.77 33.38
C VAL A 162 -2.79 3.91 34.57
N LEU A 163 -3.93 3.21 34.42
CA LEU A 163 -4.46 2.34 35.46
C LEU A 163 -3.54 1.14 35.73
N ALA A 164 -2.97 0.55 34.68
CA ALA A 164 -2.00 -0.56 34.82
C ALA A 164 -0.72 -0.11 35.53
N MET A 165 -0.20 1.08 35.20
CA MET A 165 0.98 1.67 35.86
C MET A 165 0.70 1.96 37.33
N PHE A 166 -0.46 2.53 37.65
CA PHE A 166 -0.87 2.80 39.03
C PHE A 166 -1.05 1.51 39.85
N PHE A 167 -1.64 0.49 39.25
CA PHE A 167 -1.75 -0.82 39.89
C PHE A 167 -0.36 -1.45 40.13
N TRP A 168 0.54 -1.33 39.15
CA TRP A 168 1.90 -1.86 39.23
C TRP A 168 2.70 -1.23 40.38
N THR A 169 2.61 0.10 40.54
CA THR A 169 3.28 0.80 41.64
C THR A 169 2.72 0.41 43.01
N ILE A 170 1.40 0.36 43.17
CA ILE A 170 0.76 -0.06 44.43
C ILE A 170 1.13 -1.49 44.79
N ALA A 171 1.01 -2.42 43.83
CA ALA A 171 1.34 -3.82 44.05
C ALA A 171 2.82 -4.04 44.37
N GLY A 172 3.71 -3.29 43.71
CA GLY A 172 5.14 -3.27 44.02
C GLY A 172 5.42 -2.78 45.44
N VAL A 173 4.84 -1.63 45.83
CA VAL A 173 5.01 -1.09 47.19
C VAL A 173 4.50 -2.06 48.25
N LEU A 174 3.34 -2.68 48.04
CA LEU A 174 2.77 -3.66 48.97
C LEU A 174 3.65 -4.92 49.10
N LEU A 175 4.28 -5.38 48.02
CA LEU A 175 5.25 -6.49 48.06
C LEU A 175 6.51 -6.16 48.85
N PHE A 176 6.98 -4.91 48.81
CA PHE A 176 8.18 -4.49 49.54
C PHE A 176 7.88 -4.15 51.01
N ALA A 177 6.70 -3.59 51.31
CA ALA A 177 6.34 -3.15 52.64
C ALA A 177 5.93 -4.31 53.56
N GLU A 178 5.28 -5.35 53.03
CA GLU A 178 4.84 -6.51 53.84
C GLU A 178 5.80 -7.70 53.73
N ARG A 179 6.40 -8.11 54.86
CA ARG A 179 7.15 -9.37 54.93
C ARG A 179 6.18 -10.55 54.96
N PRO A 180 6.26 -11.52 54.03
CA PRO A 180 5.49 -12.77 54.09
C PRO A 180 5.87 -13.60 55.33
N HIS A 181 4.87 -14.05 56.08
CA HIS A 181 5.02 -14.90 57.26
C HIS A 181 4.44 -16.30 56.96
N GLY A 182 5.21 -17.12 56.23
CA GLY A 182 4.91 -18.53 55.98
C GLY A 182 4.93 -18.95 54.51
N MET A 183 5.04 -20.26 54.26
CA MET A 183 5.22 -20.84 52.91
C MET A 183 4.10 -20.45 51.92
N ARG A 184 2.85 -20.42 52.38
CA ARG A 184 1.70 -20.06 51.53
C ARG A 184 1.70 -18.58 51.12
N GLU A 185 2.15 -17.71 52.02
CA GLU A 185 2.30 -16.28 51.76
C GLU A 185 3.44 -16.06 50.74
N TRP A 186 4.60 -16.68 50.97
CA TRP A 186 5.70 -16.69 50.00
C TRP A 186 5.28 -17.13 48.59
N ALA A 187 4.46 -18.18 48.47
CA ALA A 187 3.92 -18.61 47.18
C ALA A 187 3.04 -17.54 46.52
N CYS A 188 2.15 -16.88 47.28
CA CYS A 188 1.32 -15.79 46.77
C CYS A 188 2.14 -14.56 46.36
N ALA A 189 3.16 -14.18 47.15
CA ALA A 189 4.07 -13.09 46.82
C ALA A 189 4.86 -13.39 45.54
N ALA A 190 5.33 -14.62 45.35
CA ALA A 190 6.00 -15.04 44.12
C ALA A 190 5.09 -14.94 42.89
N VAL A 191 3.81 -15.36 43.01
CA VAL A 191 2.82 -15.20 41.93
C VAL A 191 2.58 -13.73 41.60
N ALA A 192 2.43 -12.87 42.61
CA ALA A 192 2.26 -11.44 42.39
C ALA A 192 3.49 -10.81 41.72
N ALA A 193 4.70 -11.15 42.18
CA ALA A 193 5.96 -10.67 41.58
C ALA A 193 6.11 -11.13 40.12
N LEU A 194 5.85 -12.41 39.82
CA LEU A 194 5.85 -12.93 38.45
C LEU A 194 4.83 -12.23 37.57
N GLY A 195 3.61 -11.99 38.07
CA GLY A 195 2.59 -11.26 37.33
C GLY A 195 3.00 -9.82 37.00
N LEU A 196 3.62 -9.09 37.93
CA LEU A 196 4.18 -7.76 37.67
C LEU A 196 5.30 -7.78 36.62
N VAL A 197 6.17 -8.78 36.66
CA VAL A 197 7.21 -8.98 35.62
C VAL A 197 6.56 -9.24 34.27
N THR A 198 5.53 -10.10 34.19
CA THR A 198 4.82 -10.34 32.93
C THR A 198 4.15 -9.09 32.39
N LEU A 199 3.55 -8.25 33.24
CA LEU A 199 2.93 -6.99 32.82
C LEU A 199 3.96 -6.03 32.20
N ALA A 200 5.19 -5.97 32.73
CA ALA A 200 6.27 -5.17 32.17
C ALA A 200 6.65 -5.59 30.72
N PHE A 201 6.44 -6.86 30.36
CA PHE A 201 6.70 -7.36 29.01
C PHE A 201 5.48 -7.28 28.06
N ALA A 202 4.31 -6.82 28.53
CA ALA A 202 3.08 -6.83 27.74
C ALA A 202 3.18 -5.99 26.46
N GLU A 203 3.82 -4.82 26.54
CA GLU A 203 4.02 -3.95 25.38
C GLU A 203 4.95 -4.59 24.34
N LYS A 204 6.05 -5.19 24.79
CA LYS A 204 6.97 -5.94 23.93
C LYS A 204 6.28 -7.13 23.27
N ALA A 205 5.46 -7.86 24.02
CA ALA A 205 4.65 -8.95 23.48
C ALA A 205 3.66 -8.46 22.42
N ALA A 206 2.96 -7.35 22.69
CA ALA A 206 2.05 -6.73 21.73
C ALA A 206 2.76 -6.26 20.46
N ARG A 207 3.93 -5.61 20.58
CA ARG A 207 4.76 -5.19 19.44
C ARG A 207 5.24 -6.38 18.62
N THR A 208 5.71 -7.45 19.27
CA THR A 208 6.15 -8.68 18.61
C THR A 208 4.99 -9.36 17.88
N VAL A 209 3.81 -9.40 18.49
CA VAL A 209 2.59 -9.91 17.85
C VAL A 209 2.22 -9.07 16.64
N ARG A 210 2.26 -7.74 16.74
CA ARG A 210 2.03 -6.84 15.61
C ARG A 210 3.03 -7.08 14.50
N ALA A 211 4.33 -7.08 14.78
CA ALA A 211 5.37 -7.32 13.78
C ALA A 211 5.22 -8.68 13.07
N ARG A 212 4.90 -9.76 13.80
CA ARG A 212 4.68 -11.08 13.20
C ARG A 212 3.38 -11.21 12.40
N THR A 213 2.40 -10.34 12.67
CA THR A 213 1.07 -10.36 12.01
C THR A 213 0.85 -9.21 11.04
N ALA A 214 1.75 -8.22 11.02
CA ALA A 214 1.88 -7.23 9.97
C ALA A 214 2.41 -7.99 8.76
N CYS A 215 1.49 -8.47 7.94
CA CYS A 215 1.84 -8.96 6.62
C CYS A 215 1.83 -7.73 5.73
N GLU A 216 2.96 -7.48 5.09
CA GLU A 216 3.01 -6.75 3.83
C GLU A 216 2.05 -7.42 2.85
N ASP A 217 1.50 -6.62 1.94
CA ASP A 217 0.43 -6.99 1.01
C ASP A 217 0.67 -8.37 0.35
N PRO A 218 -0.07 -9.43 0.78
CA PRO A 218 0.18 -10.78 0.31
C PRO A 218 -0.25 -10.99 -1.15
N LEU A 219 -1.15 -10.14 -1.67
CA LEU A 219 -1.46 -10.11 -3.10
C LEU A 219 -0.27 -9.49 -3.85
N GLY A 220 0.27 -8.38 -3.35
CA GLY A 220 1.48 -7.75 -3.87
C GLY A 220 2.71 -8.67 -3.88
N ASP A 221 2.88 -9.54 -2.88
CA ASP A 221 3.94 -10.57 -2.87
C ASP A 221 3.76 -11.58 -4.01
N LEU A 222 2.53 -12.10 -4.19
CA LEU A 222 2.19 -13.05 -5.25
C LEU A 222 2.44 -12.44 -6.64
N VAL A 223 2.03 -11.19 -6.81
CA VAL A 223 2.15 -10.43 -8.04
C VAL A 223 3.62 -10.13 -8.39
N ARG A 224 4.45 -9.77 -7.40
CA ARG A 224 5.89 -9.54 -7.59
C ARG A 224 6.67 -10.80 -7.97
N ALA A 225 6.22 -11.98 -7.52
CA ALA A 225 6.90 -13.24 -7.80
C ALA A 225 6.73 -13.74 -9.25
N ALA A 226 5.76 -13.20 -10.01
CA ALA A 226 5.41 -13.66 -11.36
C ALA A 226 5.63 -12.57 -12.42
N PRO A 227 6.88 -12.36 -12.91
CA PRO A 227 7.13 -11.45 -14.02
C PRO A 227 6.46 -11.95 -15.30
N HIS A 228 6.10 -11.04 -16.20
CA HIS A 228 5.42 -11.43 -17.42
C HIS A 228 6.36 -12.14 -18.40
N PRO A 229 5.96 -13.29 -19.00
CA PRO A 229 6.83 -14.08 -19.87
C PRO A 229 7.33 -13.31 -21.09
N ALA A 230 6.48 -12.50 -21.72
CA ALA A 230 6.88 -11.68 -22.87
C ALA A 230 7.99 -10.67 -22.51
N PHE A 231 7.87 -10.00 -21.35
CA PHE A 231 8.89 -9.05 -20.93
C PHE A 231 10.21 -9.73 -20.55
N THR A 232 10.15 -10.96 -20.01
CA THR A 232 11.35 -11.75 -19.71
C THR A 232 12.02 -12.36 -20.93
N ALA A 233 11.27 -12.57 -22.02
CA ALA A 233 11.76 -13.17 -23.26
C ALA A 233 12.49 -12.17 -24.18
N LEU A 234 12.28 -10.86 -23.97
CA LEU A 234 13.06 -9.82 -24.63
C LEU A 234 14.53 -9.86 -24.19
N ASP A 235 15.43 -9.54 -25.13
CA ASP A 235 16.82 -9.28 -24.80
C ASP A 235 16.99 -7.96 -24.01
N GLU A 236 18.19 -7.73 -23.44
CA GLU A 236 18.43 -6.55 -22.61
C GLU A 236 18.24 -5.23 -23.38
N GLN A 237 18.64 -5.19 -24.64
CA GLN A 237 18.55 -3.97 -25.45
C GLN A 237 17.09 -3.64 -25.79
N GLN A 238 16.31 -4.65 -26.17
CA GLN A 238 14.87 -4.53 -26.40
C GLN A 238 14.14 -4.10 -25.13
N ARG A 239 14.48 -4.67 -23.96
CA ARG A 239 13.92 -4.24 -22.67
C ARG A 239 14.21 -2.77 -22.37
N LEU A 240 15.43 -2.31 -22.66
CA LEU A 240 15.80 -0.91 -22.50
C LEU A 240 15.01 0.00 -23.44
N HIS A 241 14.82 -0.39 -24.70
CA HIS A 241 14.03 0.39 -25.66
C HIS A 241 12.56 0.50 -25.23
N VAL A 242 11.94 -0.61 -24.78
CA VAL A 242 10.56 -0.62 -24.24
C VAL A 242 10.46 0.29 -23.01
N ARG A 243 11.37 0.17 -22.04
CA ARG A 243 11.38 1.02 -20.84
C ARG A 243 11.56 2.50 -21.17
N ARG A 244 12.44 2.82 -22.13
CA ARG A 244 12.65 4.19 -22.60
C ARG A 244 11.38 4.74 -23.25
N SER A 245 10.74 3.96 -24.12
CA SER A 245 9.48 4.35 -24.76
C SER A 245 8.32 4.50 -23.76
N MET A 246 8.28 3.68 -22.70
CA MET A 246 7.31 3.81 -21.61
C MET A 246 7.52 5.07 -20.77
N ALA A 247 8.77 5.47 -20.54
CA ALA A 247 9.11 6.65 -19.76
C ALA A 247 8.90 7.96 -20.54
N ASP A 248 8.94 7.91 -21.87
CA ASP A 248 8.68 9.06 -22.73
C ASP A 248 7.18 9.23 -22.96
N CYS A 249 6.63 10.38 -22.55
CA CYS A 249 5.25 10.74 -22.81
C CYS A 249 5.12 12.12 -23.50
N TYR A 250 6.22 12.69 -23.98
CA TYR A 250 6.22 14.07 -24.48
C TYR A 250 6.88 14.24 -25.84
N ARG A 251 7.91 13.45 -26.16
CA ARG A 251 8.70 13.67 -27.38
C ARG A 251 8.02 13.13 -28.62
N TRP A 252 7.46 11.93 -28.51
CA TRP A 252 6.86 11.19 -29.61
C TRP A 252 5.35 11.10 -29.44
N ARG A 253 4.62 12.02 -30.10
CA ARG A 253 3.16 12.19 -29.97
C ARG A 253 2.37 11.76 -31.20
N GLY A 254 3.03 11.20 -32.22
CA GLY A 254 2.39 10.89 -33.49
C GLY A 254 1.80 12.15 -34.14
N ALA A 255 0.66 11.98 -34.82
CA ALA A 255 -0.07 13.04 -35.53
C ALA A 255 -0.58 14.19 -34.63
N ASP A 256 -0.51 14.03 -33.30
CA ASP A 256 -0.86 15.06 -32.30
C ASP A 256 0.27 16.10 -32.12
N ARG A 257 0.82 16.56 -33.25
CA ARG A 257 1.78 17.65 -33.30
C ARG A 257 1.05 18.97 -33.12
N VAL A 258 0.74 19.32 -31.86
CA VAL A 258 0.26 20.66 -31.52
C VAL A 258 1.31 21.68 -31.95
N VAL A 259 0.87 22.53 -32.87
CA VAL A 259 1.43 23.83 -33.27
C VAL A 259 2.34 24.39 -32.19
N VAL A 260 3.58 24.75 -32.57
CA VAL A 260 4.41 25.66 -31.77
C VAL A 260 3.63 26.97 -31.67
N ARG A 261 2.81 27.09 -30.63
CA ARG A 261 2.27 28.37 -30.19
C ARG A 261 3.49 29.09 -29.67
N GLY A 262 3.94 30.07 -30.45
CA GLY A 262 5.16 30.82 -30.16
C GLY A 262 5.12 31.37 -28.74
N ASP A 263 6.30 31.40 -28.13
CA ASP A 263 6.73 32.27 -27.03
C ASP A 263 5.63 33.18 -26.46
N ASP A 264 4.71 32.59 -25.69
CA ASP A 264 3.97 33.32 -24.67
C ASP A 264 4.54 32.78 -23.35
N GLU A 265 5.66 33.40 -22.95
CA GLU A 265 6.06 33.53 -21.55
C GLU A 265 4.87 34.19 -20.83
N ASP A 266 4.01 33.41 -20.17
CA ASP A 266 3.07 33.79 -19.11
C ASP A 266 1.92 32.78 -19.08
N ASP A 267 2.06 31.73 -18.24
CA ASP A 267 0.94 31.09 -17.51
C ASP A 267 1.48 29.89 -16.71
N ASP A 268 2.33 30.17 -15.71
CA ASP A 268 2.83 29.22 -14.71
C ASP A 268 1.77 28.89 -13.62
N GLU A 269 0.48 28.82 -13.97
CA GLU A 269 -0.61 28.66 -12.98
C GLU A 269 -1.53 27.45 -13.23
N TRP A 270 -1.03 26.39 -13.90
CA TRP A 270 -1.79 25.15 -14.14
C TRP A 270 -1.19 23.87 -13.52
N LEU A 271 -0.38 24.00 -12.47
CA LEU A 271 0.15 22.87 -11.69
C LEU A 271 -0.40 22.83 -10.26
N ASP A 272 -1.73 22.90 -10.07
CA ASP A 272 -2.29 22.60 -8.74
C ASP A 272 -3.61 21.81 -8.73
N ASP A 273 -3.89 20.97 -9.74
CA ASP A 273 -5.10 20.14 -9.67
C ASP A 273 -5.01 18.73 -10.29
N LYS A 274 -3.81 18.14 -10.42
CA LYS A 274 -3.68 16.72 -10.81
C LYS A 274 -2.56 15.99 -10.10
N VAL A 275 -2.72 15.78 -8.80
CA VAL A 275 -2.18 14.62 -8.08
C VAL A 275 -3.37 13.74 -7.69
N TRP A 276 -3.85 12.90 -8.61
CA TRP A 276 -4.98 11.99 -8.35
C TRP A 276 -4.59 10.51 -8.33
N TRP A 277 -3.29 10.20 -8.44
CA TRP A 277 -2.80 8.81 -8.46
C TRP A 277 -1.72 8.50 -7.41
N GLU A 278 -1.14 9.50 -6.74
CA GLU A 278 -0.25 9.26 -5.57
C GLU A 278 -1.05 9.12 -4.25
N ASP A 279 -2.25 9.71 -4.16
CA ASP A 279 -3.13 9.61 -2.98
C ASP A 279 -3.84 8.26 -2.79
N ALA A 280 -3.78 7.34 -3.76
CA ALA A 280 -4.34 6.00 -3.60
C ALA A 280 -3.42 5.07 -2.78
N TYR A 281 -2.13 5.40 -2.64
CA TYR A 281 -1.17 4.59 -1.91
C TYR A 281 -0.38 5.34 -0.83
N GLU A 282 -0.60 6.66 -0.65
CA GLU A 282 0.02 7.48 0.40
C GLU A 282 -0.93 7.86 1.55
N TYR A 283 -1.88 7.00 1.93
CA TYR A 283 -2.48 7.08 3.28
C TYR A 283 -1.56 6.44 4.34
N ARG A 284 -0.34 6.97 4.45
CA ARG A 284 0.56 6.82 5.60
C ARG A 284 1.68 7.85 5.47
N VAL A 285 1.74 8.76 6.44
CA VAL A 285 2.82 9.73 6.71
C VAL A 285 2.62 11.11 6.06
N ALA A 286 1.68 11.90 6.58
CA ALA A 286 1.88 13.30 6.96
C ALA A 286 0.54 13.92 7.40
N ASP A 287 0.30 13.94 8.69
CA ASP A 287 -0.55 14.95 9.35
C ASP A 287 -0.08 15.02 10.81
N GLU A 288 1.15 15.51 10.95
CA GLU A 288 1.65 16.12 12.19
C GLU A 288 2.28 17.48 11.81
N ASP A 289 1.47 18.51 12.04
CA ASP A 289 1.83 19.84 12.55
C ASP A 289 2.76 20.76 11.75
N GLU A 290 2.16 21.81 11.16
CA GLU A 290 2.58 23.16 11.54
C GLU A 290 1.41 23.98 12.13
N PRO A 291 1.64 24.70 13.25
CA PRO A 291 0.62 25.39 14.01
C PRO A 291 0.29 26.75 13.41
N GLY A 292 -1.00 27.01 13.21
CA GLY A 292 -1.48 28.36 12.91
C GLY A 292 -1.10 29.35 14.03
N PRO A 293 -0.66 30.57 13.70
CA PRO A 293 -0.46 31.61 14.70
C PRO A 293 -1.81 31.98 15.33
N GLY A 294 -1.84 31.95 16.65
CA GLY A 294 -3.02 32.16 17.48
C GLY A 294 -3.67 33.55 17.37
N PRO A 295 -4.75 33.76 18.15
CA PRO A 295 -5.70 34.85 17.98
C PRO A 295 -5.10 36.24 18.23
N ARG A 296 -5.47 37.19 17.37
CA ARG A 296 -5.28 38.64 17.53
C ARG A 296 -5.70 39.09 18.93
N GLN A 297 -4.74 39.54 19.73
CA GLN A 297 -4.99 40.51 20.79
C GLN A 297 -4.91 41.89 20.17
N ASP A 298 -6.02 42.64 20.21
CA ASP A 298 -6.05 44.07 19.91
C ASP A 298 -5.35 44.85 21.05
N PRO A 299 -4.28 45.61 20.78
CA PRO A 299 -3.85 46.65 21.69
C PRO A 299 -4.65 47.93 21.43
N LYS A 300 -5.34 48.38 22.48
CA LYS A 300 -5.90 49.73 22.62
C LYS A 300 -4.89 50.79 22.13
N GLY A 301 -5.26 51.49 21.07
CA GLY A 301 -4.64 52.75 20.68
C GLY A 301 -5.04 53.89 21.63
N PRO A 302 -4.23 54.97 21.69
CA PRO A 302 -4.26 55.95 22.77
C PRO A 302 -5.39 56.97 22.63
N SER A 303 -5.90 57.38 23.80
CA SER A 303 -6.76 58.55 23.98
C SER A 303 -6.01 59.83 23.55
N SER A 304 -6.69 60.65 22.76
CA SER A 304 -6.41 62.07 22.58
C SER A 304 -7.77 62.76 22.50
N GLY A 305 -8.10 63.55 23.54
CA GLY A 305 -9.38 64.23 23.71
C GLY A 305 -9.77 64.33 25.17
#